data_AF-A0A8J6IY07-F1
#
_entry.id   AF-A0A8J6IY07-F1
#
_cell.length_a   1.000
_cell.length_b   1.000
_cell.length_c   1.000
_cell.angle_alpha   90.00
_cell.angle_beta   90.00
_cell.angle_gamma   90.00
#
_symmetry.space_group_name_H-M   'P 1'
#
loop_
_entity.id
_entity.type
_entity.pdbx_description
1 polymer ?
#
loop_
_entity_poly.entity_id
_entity_poly.type
_entity_poly.pdbx_seq_one_letter_code
_entity_poly.pdbx_strand_id
1 'polypeptide(L)'
;MMWFQVILTMLTPVAMLAVGLRWRKHPPRREGNGLAYRTALSEQNEDTWRFAHAHLSKLWVRLGLALAVVSAGAAYFGRSLLGTLFLWLIGGQMIFLCLSAFLVDGLLKANFNEDGSPAKN
;
A
#
# COMPACT_ATOMS: atom_id res chain seq x y z
N MET A 1 7.97 21.94 18.33
CA MET A 1 7.56 20.52 18.22
C MET A 1 6.76 20.26 16.92
N MET A 2 7.19 20.77 15.75
CA MET A 2 6.48 20.57 14.46
C MET A 2 7.22 19.61 13.53
N TRP A 3 8.54 19.52 13.66
CA TRP A 3 9.39 18.60 12.89
C TRP A 3 9.00 17.12 13.10
N PHE A 4 8.61 16.74 14.31
CA PHE A 4 8.19 15.36 14.61
C PHE A 4 6.92 14.94 13.85
N GLN A 5 5.94 15.84 13.73
CA GLN A 5 4.71 15.58 12.98
C GLN A 5 5.04 15.38 11.50
N VAL A 6 5.85 16.28 10.91
CA VAL A 6 6.26 16.15 9.50
C VAL A 6 7.00 14.85 9.25
N ILE A 7 7.96 14.48 10.12
CA ILE A 7 8.71 13.22 10.00
C ILE A 7 7.77 12.01 10.05
N LEU A 8 6.83 11.98 11.00
CA LEU A 8 5.85 10.89 11.11
C LEU A 8 4.89 10.83 9.90
N THR A 9 4.42 11.98 9.40
CA THR A 9 3.50 12.00 8.25
C THR A 9 4.19 11.58 6.95
N MET A 10 5.50 11.79 6.84
CA MET A 10 6.30 11.41 5.69
C MET A 10 6.81 9.96 5.78
N LEU A 11 6.93 9.41 6.99
CA LEU A 11 7.38 8.03 7.19
C LEU A 11 6.45 7.01 6.51
N THR A 12 5.13 7.16 6.67
CA THR A 12 4.12 6.27 6.07
C THR A 12 4.18 6.24 4.53
N PRO A 13 4.12 7.38 3.80
CA PRO A 13 4.19 7.37 2.35
C PRO A 13 5.55 6.91 1.84
N VAL A 14 6.65 7.23 2.54
CA VAL A 14 7.99 6.73 2.19
C VAL A 14 8.08 5.22 2.37
N ALA A 15 7.54 4.68 3.46
CA ALA A 15 7.47 3.23 3.69
C ALA A 15 6.62 2.54 2.61
N MET A 16 5.44 3.07 2.27
CA MET A 16 4.61 2.54 1.18
C MET A 16 5.33 2.57 -0.18
N LEU A 17 6.05 3.66 -0.48
CA LEU A 17 6.86 3.77 -1.70
C LEU A 17 8.02 2.76 -1.70
N ALA A 18 8.75 2.65 -0.59
CA ALA A 18 9.88 1.73 -0.46
C ALA A 18 9.44 0.26 -0.58
N VAL A 19 8.36 -0.11 0.12
CA VAL A 19 7.77 -1.46 0.04
C VAL A 19 7.20 -1.71 -1.36
N GLY A 20 6.47 -0.76 -1.94
CA GLY A 20 5.93 -0.86 -3.28
C GLY A 20 7.02 -1.01 -4.35
N LEU A 21 8.08 -0.20 -4.30
CA LEU A 21 9.22 -0.33 -5.22
C LEU A 21 9.98 -1.64 -5.02
N ARG A 22 10.16 -2.06 -3.76
CA ARG A 22 10.83 -3.33 -3.44
C ARG A 22 10.04 -4.51 -3.98
N TRP A 23 8.73 -4.58 -3.76
CA TRP A 23 7.88 -5.62 -4.32
C TRP A 23 7.77 -5.57 -5.85
N ARG A 24 7.88 -4.38 -6.46
CA ARG A 24 7.93 -4.24 -7.92
C ARG A 24 9.22 -4.82 -8.51
N LYS A 25 10.36 -4.63 -7.84
CA LYS A 25 11.69 -5.05 -8.34
C LYS A 25 12.04 -6.48 -7.93
N HIS A 26 11.65 -6.86 -6.73
CA HIS A 26 11.82 -8.18 -6.13
C HIS A 26 10.50 -8.60 -5.49
N PRO A 27 9.58 -9.21 -6.26
CA PRO A 27 8.37 -9.77 -5.67
C PRO A 27 8.77 -10.74 -4.55
N PRO A 28 8.10 -10.68 -3.39
CA PRO A 28 8.48 -11.52 -2.25
C PRO A 28 8.35 -12.99 -2.64
N ARG A 29 9.35 -13.82 -2.30
CA ARG A 29 9.27 -15.26 -2.54
C ARG A 29 8.21 -15.85 -1.61
N ARG A 30 7.31 -16.68 -2.15
CA ARG A 30 6.20 -17.34 -1.42
C ARG A 30 6.69 -18.12 -0.19
N GLU A 31 7.86 -18.74 -0.28
CA GLU A 31 8.49 -19.51 0.82
C GLU A 31 9.29 -18.65 1.82
N GLY A 32 9.39 -17.34 1.61
CA GLY A 32 10.16 -16.45 2.48
C GLY A 32 9.36 -15.96 3.70
N ASN A 33 10.00 -15.91 4.87
CA ASN A 33 9.43 -15.38 6.12
C ASN A 33 9.42 -13.83 6.17
N GLY A 34 9.08 -13.18 5.04
CA GLY A 34 9.10 -11.73 4.89
C GLY A 34 7.72 -11.07 5.02
N LEU A 35 7.70 -9.74 4.98
CA LEU A 35 6.50 -8.93 4.80
C LEU A 35 5.87 -9.25 3.44
N ALA A 36 4.90 -10.15 3.45
CA ALA A 36 4.15 -10.55 2.28
C ALA A 36 2.66 -10.62 2.63
N TYR A 37 1.82 -10.22 1.68
CA TYR A 37 0.38 -10.24 1.86
C TYR A 37 -0.12 -11.70 1.72
N ARG A 38 -0.24 -12.39 2.85
CA ARG A 38 -0.69 -13.77 2.95
C ARG A 38 -2.18 -13.79 3.27
N THR A 39 -3.00 -13.95 2.24
CA THR A 39 -4.40 -14.35 2.37
C THR A 39 -4.56 -15.74 1.77
N ALA A 40 -5.55 -16.51 2.25
CA ALA A 40 -5.76 -17.90 1.85
C ALA A 40 -5.83 -18.10 0.32
N LEU A 41 -6.31 -17.10 -0.42
CA LEU A 41 -6.38 -17.10 -1.89
C LEU A 41 -5.05 -16.70 -2.57
N SER A 42 -4.32 -15.73 -1.98
CA SER A 42 -3.01 -15.28 -2.47
C SER A 42 -1.95 -16.38 -2.35
N GLU A 43 -2.06 -17.23 -1.34
CA GLU A 43 -1.12 -18.33 -1.07
C GLU A 43 -1.41 -19.64 -1.84
N GLN A 44 -2.49 -19.74 -2.63
CA GLN A 44 -2.81 -20.98 -3.35
C GLN A 44 -1.92 -21.23 -4.56
N ASN A 45 -1.75 -20.23 -5.43
CA ASN A 45 -0.98 -20.36 -6.68
C ASN A 45 0.14 -19.30 -6.78
N GLU A 46 1.24 -19.64 -7.45
CA GLU A 46 2.33 -18.69 -7.68
C GLU A 46 1.91 -17.53 -8.60
N ASP A 47 0.97 -17.79 -9.51
CA ASP A 47 0.43 -16.79 -10.42
C ASP A 47 -0.47 -15.78 -9.70
N THR A 48 -1.35 -16.22 -8.79
CA THR A 48 -2.13 -15.34 -7.91
C THR A 48 -1.21 -14.50 -7.02
N TRP A 49 -0.16 -15.11 -6.47
CA TRP A 49 0.82 -14.43 -5.63
C TRP A 49 1.56 -13.30 -6.37
N ARG A 50 2.07 -13.57 -7.58
CA ARG A 50 2.74 -12.56 -8.41
C ARG A 50 1.76 -11.48 -8.86
N PHE A 51 0.54 -11.85 -9.23
CA PHE A 51 -0.48 -10.91 -9.69
C PHE A 51 -0.89 -9.93 -8.58
N ALA A 52 -1.19 -10.45 -7.39
CA ALA A 52 -1.53 -9.64 -6.22
C ALA A 52 -0.42 -8.65 -5.87
N HIS A 53 0.82 -9.12 -5.75
CA HIS A 53 1.95 -8.26 -5.39
C HIS A 53 2.33 -7.26 -6.50
N ALA A 54 2.16 -7.60 -7.79
CA ALA A 54 2.40 -6.67 -8.90
C ALA A 54 1.36 -5.53 -8.95
N HIS A 55 0.09 -5.84 -8.68
CA HIS A 55 -0.96 -4.83 -8.62
C HIS A 55 -0.86 -3.98 -7.34
N LEU A 56 -0.64 -4.62 -6.19
CA LEU A 56 -0.46 -3.94 -4.90
C LEU A 56 0.75 -3.00 -4.93
N SER A 57 1.89 -3.45 -5.48
CA SER A 57 3.09 -2.62 -5.62
C SER A 57 2.89 -1.40 -6.52
N LYS A 58 2.24 -1.56 -7.68
CA LYS A 58 1.89 -0.41 -8.54
C LYS A 58 0.97 0.58 -7.83
N LEU A 59 -0.02 0.09 -7.09
CA LEU A 59 -0.96 0.91 -6.34
C LEU A 59 -0.25 1.68 -5.22
N TRP A 60 0.56 0.98 -4.42
CA TRP A 60 1.33 1.55 -3.32
C TRP A 60 2.35 2.59 -3.78
N VAL A 61 3.01 2.40 -4.93
CA VAL A 61 3.92 3.41 -5.49
C VAL A 61 3.17 4.67 -5.90
N ARG A 62 2.03 4.55 -6.60
CA ARG A 62 1.23 5.70 -7.02
C ARG A 62 0.64 6.44 -5.82
N LEU A 63 0.06 5.71 -4.86
CA LEU A 63 -0.53 6.28 -3.66
C LEU A 63 0.52 6.90 -2.75
N GLY A 64 1.65 6.21 -2.52
CA GLY A 64 2.76 6.73 -1.72
C GLY A 64 3.30 8.04 -2.29
N LEU A 65 3.42 8.13 -3.62
CA LEU A 65 3.84 9.38 -4.30
C LEU A 65 2.78 10.49 -4.13
N ALA A 66 1.50 10.20 -4.38
CA ALA A 66 0.42 11.17 -4.21
C ALA A 66 0.36 11.69 -2.76
N LEU A 67 0.42 10.80 -1.78
CA LEU A 67 0.43 11.14 -0.35
C LEU A 67 1.67 11.94 0.05
N ALA A 68 2.85 11.63 -0.51
CA ALA A 68 4.06 12.41 -0.27
C ALA A 68 3.91 13.85 -0.78
N VAL A 69 3.35 14.04 -1.98
CA VAL A 69 3.10 15.37 -2.55
C VAL A 69 2.10 16.16 -1.71
N VAL A 70 0.99 15.54 -1.29
CA VAL A 70 -0.01 16.19 -0.43
C VAL A 70 0.59 16.57 0.92
N SER A 71 1.39 15.69 1.53
CA SER A 71 2.04 15.95 2.82
C SER A 71 3.08 17.07 2.72
N ALA A 72 3.86 17.11 1.64
CA ALA A 72 4.84 18.16 1.38
C ALA A 72 4.15 19.52 1.14
N GLY A 73 3.05 19.54 0.37
CA GLY A 73 2.24 20.74 0.16
C GLY A 73 1.63 21.27 1.46
N ALA A 74 1.09 20.38 2.29
CA ALA A 74 0.55 20.75 3.60
C ALA A 74 1.62 21.33 4.53
N ALA A 75 2.83 20.77 4.53
CA ALA A 75 3.96 21.27 5.31
C ALA A 75 4.45 22.66 4.82
N TYR A 76 4.39 22.92 3.50
CA TYR A 76 4.79 24.20 2.91
C TYR A 76 3.78 25.32 3.20
N PHE A 77 2.48 25.05 3.00
CA PHE A 77 1.42 26.06 3.13
C PHE A 77 0.91 26.27 4.57
N GLY A 78 0.97 25.23 5.41
CA GLY A 78 0.08 25.11 6.56
C GLY A 78 0.74 25.08 7.92
N ARG A 79 1.76 25.91 8.23
CA ARG A 79 2.41 25.90 9.56
C ARG A 79 1.44 26.03 10.75
N SER A 80 0.32 26.73 10.58
CA SER A 80 -0.72 26.93 11.62
C SER A 80 -1.75 25.78 11.70
N LEU A 81 -2.06 25.13 10.57
CA LEU A 81 -3.09 24.09 10.46
C LEU A 81 -2.55 22.66 10.59
N LEU A 82 -1.23 22.49 10.75
CA LEU A 82 -0.57 21.19 10.84
C LEU A 82 -1.19 20.29 11.91
N GLY A 83 -1.58 20.82 13.08
CA GLY A 83 -2.13 20.00 14.16
C GLY A 83 -3.41 19.24 13.78
N THR A 84 -4.41 19.94 13.25
CA THR A 84 -5.70 19.34 12.86
C THR A 84 -5.58 18.54 11.57
N LEU A 85 -4.90 19.10 10.55
CA LEU A 85 -4.74 18.42 9.27
C LEU A 85 -3.91 17.14 9.38
N PHE A 86 -2.93 17.07 10.29
CA PHE A 86 -2.10 15.89 10.52
C PHE A 86 -2.91 14.67 10.96
N LEU A 87 -3.88 14.85 11.85
CA LEU A 87 -4.75 13.78 12.33
C LEU A 87 -5.63 13.22 11.20
N TRP A 88 -6.19 14.12 10.37
CA TRP A 88 -6.94 13.73 9.17
C TRP A 88 -6.06 13.07 8.11
N LEU A 89 -4.83 13.53 7.94
CA LEU A 89 -3.84 12.94 7.02
C LEU A 89 -3.47 11.51 7.45
N ILE A 90 -3.14 11.29 8.71
CA ILE A 90 -2.83 9.96 9.24
C ILE A 90 -4.05 9.05 9.16
N GLY A 91 -5.22 9.55 9.59
CA GLY A 91 -6.47 8.79 9.51
C GLY A 91 -6.78 8.38 8.07
N GLY A 92 -6.65 9.31 7.12
CA GLY A 92 -6.78 9.05 5.70
C GLY A 92 -5.78 8.01 5.19
N GLN A 93 -4.50 8.16 5.53
CA GLN A 93 -3.44 7.20 5.16
C GLN A 93 -3.76 5.79 5.64
N MET A 94 -4.23 5.62 6.88
CA MET A 94 -4.61 4.31 7.43
C MET A 94 -5.81 3.69 6.71
N ILE A 95 -6.85 4.50 6.43
CA ILE A 95 -8.02 4.05 5.66
C ILE A 95 -7.60 3.63 4.26
N PHE A 96 -6.75 4.40 3.59
CA PHE A 96 -6.21 4.05 2.27
C PHE A 96 -5.40 2.76 2.29
N LEU A 97 -4.62 2.53 3.35
CA LEU A 97 -3.87 1.29 3.55
C LEU A 97 -4.81 0.08 3.63
N CYS A 98 -5.86 0.17 4.44
CA CYS A 98 -6.92 -0.84 4.51
C CYS A 98 -7.62 -1.03 3.15
N LEU A 99 -8.05 0.04 2.49
CA LEU A 99 -8.70 -0.02 1.18
C LEU A 99 -7.80 -0.69 0.13
N SER A 100 -6.49 -0.45 0.17
CA SER A 100 -5.55 -1.09 -0.77
C SER A 100 -5.49 -2.60 -0.60
N ALA A 101 -5.59 -3.09 0.64
CA ALA A 101 -5.66 -4.51 0.95
C ALA A 101 -6.98 -5.12 0.48
N PHE A 102 -8.12 -4.47 0.79
CA PHE A 102 -9.44 -4.89 0.33
C PHE A 102 -9.57 -4.91 -1.20
N LEU A 103 -8.98 -3.93 -1.89
CA LEU A 103 -9.01 -3.85 -3.35
C LEU A 103 -8.25 -5.02 -4.00
N VAL A 104 -7.14 -5.42 -3.40
CA VAL A 104 -6.37 -6.59 -3.86
C VAL A 104 -7.11 -7.89 -3.58
N ASP A 105 -7.76 -8.01 -2.41
CA ASP A 105 -8.62 -9.17 -2.10
C ASP A 105 -9.81 -9.28 -3.07
N GLY A 106 -10.45 -8.15 -3.39
CA GLY A 106 -11.53 -8.11 -4.40
C GLY A 106 -11.05 -8.44 -5.81
N LEU A 107 -9.88 -7.94 -6.22
CA LEU A 107 -9.27 -8.26 -7.51
C LEU A 107 -8.86 -9.73 -7.62
N LEU A 108 -8.40 -10.33 -6.52
CA LEU A 108 -8.11 -11.75 -6.41
C LEU A 108 -9.39 -12.57 -6.61
N LYS A 109 -10.46 -12.27 -5.85
CA LYS A 109 -11.76 -12.94 -5.99
C LYS A 109 -12.42 -12.77 -7.37
N ALA A 110 -12.16 -11.65 -8.05
CA ALA A 110 -12.72 -11.39 -9.37
C ALA A 110 -11.99 -12.11 -10.50
N ASN A 111 -10.69 -12.43 -10.32
CA ASN A 111 -9.87 -13.09 -11.34
C ASN A 111 -9.56 -14.55 -11.04
N PHE A 112 -9.77 -15.01 -9.81
CA PHE A 112 -9.43 -16.36 -9.38
C PHE A 112 -10.53 -16.95 -8.49
N ASN A 113 -10.86 -18.22 -8.73
CA ASN A 113 -11.81 -18.99 -7.95
C ASN A 113 -11.19 -19.46 -6.62
N GLU A 114 -12.00 -20.04 -5.72
CA GLU A 114 -11.56 -20.54 -4.41
C GLU A 114 -10.52 -21.68 -4.45
N ASP A 115 -10.29 -22.25 -5.63
CA ASP A 115 -9.29 -23.28 -5.95
C ASP A 115 -8.02 -22.71 -6.59
N GLY A 116 -7.96 -21.39 -6.80
CA GLY A 116 -6.81 -20.69 -7.40
C GLY A 116 -6.79 -20.76 -8.92
N SER A 117 -7.81 -21.36 -9.54
CA SER A 117 -8.00 -21.38 -10.99
C SER A 117 -8.35 -19.98 -11.50
N PRO A 118 -7.83 -19.53 -12.66
CA PRO A 118 -8.25 -18.26 -13.25
C PRO A 118 -9.76 -18.32 -13.60
N ALA A 119 -10.52 -17.34 -13.10
CA ALA A 119 -11.97 -17.24 -13.32
C ALA A 119 -12.33 -16.85 -14.77
N LYS A 120 -11.33 -16.44 -15.58
CA LYS A 120 -11.47 -16.19 -17.02
C LYS A 120 -10.69 -17.26 -17.79
N ASN A 121 -11.44 -18.15 -18.43
CA ASN A 121 -10.97 -19.04 -19.51
C ASN A 121 -10.31 -18.24 -20.65
#